data_AF-A0A0R3RPI9-F1
#
_entry.id   AF-A0A0R3RPI9-F1
#
_cell.length_a   1.000
_cell.length_b   1.000
_cell.length_c   1.000
_cell.angle_alpha   90.00
_cell.angle_beta   90.00
_cell.angle_gamma   90.00
#
_symmetry.space_group_name_H-M   'P 1'
#
loop_
_entity.id
_entity.type
_entity.pdbx_description
1 polymer ?
#
loop_
_entity_poly.entity_id
_entity_poly.type
_entity_poly.pdbx_seq_one_letter_code
_entity_poly.pdbx_strand_id
1 'polypeptide(L)'
;MLYNLSNVFYYVECYDTSPFDRESDCTRFGYLCDNDVYYKLMTWQCPVTCGRCSALVLPTPRTGIFPNGTCTDLKGSTGHSDCRKYVILCRDPRYVSLMATECPKTCRYCPNHQPHL
;
A
#
# COMPACT_ATOMS: atom_id res chain seq x y z
N MET A 1 11.39 -10.81 -13.77
CA MET A 1 11.08 -11.51 -15.04
C MET A 1 10.11 -10.63 -15.82
N LEU A 2 10.40 -10.37 -17.11
CA LEU A 2 9.61 -9.46 -17.96
C LEU A 2 8.40 -10.22 -18.53
N TYR A 3 7.19 -9.66 -18.45
CA TYR A 3 6.01 -10.15 -19.18
C TYR A 3 5.30 -9.00 -19.90
N ASN A 4 4.86 -9.27 -21.13
CA ASN A 4 4.45 -8.27 -22.11
C ASN A 4 3.02 -8.55 -22.56
N LEU A 5 2.08 -7.70 -22.16
CA LEU A 5 0.78 -7.52 -22.79
C LEU A 5 0.44 -6.02 -22.71
N SER A 6 0.33 -5.37 -23.86
CA SER A 6 -0.10 -3.97 -24.04
C SER A 6 0.79 -2.88 -23.39
N ASN A 7 1.99 -2.69 -23.94
CA ASN A 7 2.65 -1.39 -24.12
C ASN A 7 2.73 -0.42 -22.92
N VAL A 8 2.80 -0.94 -21.69
CA VAL A 8 3.29 -0.20 -20.53
C VAL A 8 4.29 -1.08 -19.80
N PHE A 9 5.56 -0.72 -19.85
CA PHE A 9 6.62 -1.35 -19.07
C PHE A 9 6.43 -0.98 -17.59
N TYR A 10 5.50 -1.64 -16.89
CA TYR A 10 5.42 -1.54 -15.44
C TYR A 10 6.55 -2.38 -14.85
N TYR A 11 7.66 -1.72 -14.55
CA TYR A 11 8.64 -2.25 -13.62
C TYR A 11 7.97 -2.25 -12.25
N VAL A 12 7.34 -3.36 -11.88
CA VAL A 12 6.88 -3.55 -10.49
C VAL A 12 8.14 -3.77 -9.68
N GLU A 13 8.68 -2.68 -9.16
CA GLU A 13 9.79 -2.71 -8.23
C GLU A 13 9.30 -3.43 -6.96
N CYS A 14 9.65 -4.71 -6.85
CA CYS A 14 9.31 -5.50 -5.68
C CYS A 14 10.44 -5.36 -4.66
N TYR A 15 10.16 -4.61 -3.61
CA TYR A 15 11.07 -4.44 -2.48
C TYR A 15 10.27 -4.42 -1.19
N ASP A 16 10.94 -4.76 -0.09
CA ASP A 16 10.36 -4.63 1.24
C ASP A 16 10.39 -3.15 1.64
N THR A 17 9.23 -2.60 1.98
CA THR A 17 9.09 -1.20 2.37
C THR A 17 9.81 -0.94 3.69
N SER A 18 10.34 0.27 3.84
CA SER A 18 10.91 0.73 5.10
C SER A 18 10.58 2.21 5.34
N PRO A 19 10.58 2.67 6.60
CA PRO A 19 10.55 4.09 6.92
C PRO A 19 11.79 4.80 6.38
N PHE A 20 11.67 6.10 6.09
CA PHE A 20 12.82 6.93 5.70
C PHE A 20 13.89 6.89 6.81
N ASP A 21 15.14 6.59 6.42
CA ASP A 21 16.32 6.46 7.30
C ASP A 21 16.28 5.25 8.26
N ARG A 22 15.54 4.19 7.91
CA ARG A 22 15.53 2.93 8.66
C ARG A 22 15.54 1.71 7.74
N GLU A 23 16.15 0.64 8.24
CA GLU A 23 16.08 -0.67 7.62
C GLU A 23 14.65 -1.22 7.69
N SER A 24 14.30 -2.09 6.74
CA SER A 24 12.99 -2.74 6.74
C SER A 24 12.87 -3.71 7.92
N ASP A 25 11.76 -3.64 8.66
CA ASP A 25 11.44 -4.60 9.71
C ASP A 25 10.96 -5.96 9.15
N CYS A 26 10.87 -6.12 7.82
CA CYS A 26 10.28 -7.30 7.19
C CYS A 26 11.00 -8.60 7.57
N THR A 27 12.34 -8.64 7.55
CA THR A 27 13.11 -9.81 7.99
C THR A 27 12.77 -10.22 9.43
N ARG A 28 12.59 -9.23 10.32
CA ARG A 28 12.22 -9.47 11.72
C ARG A 28 10.80 -10.01 11.87
N PHE A 29 9.87 -9.56 11.03
CA PHE A 29 8.46 -9.94 11.07
C PHE A 29 8.07 -11.02 10.06
N GLY A 30 9.03 -11.67 9.39
CA GLY A 30 8.76 -12.67 8.35
C GLY A 30 7.86 -13.83 8.81
N TYR A 31 7.87 -14.17 10.11
CA TYR A 31 6.97 -15.18 10.67
C TYR A 31 5.47 -14.80 10.59
N LEU A 32 5.15 -13.53 10.30
CA LEU A 32 3.78 -13.05 10.12
C LEU A 32 3.27 -13.19 8.67
N CYS A 33 4.10 -13.64 7.73
CA CYS A 33 3.70 -13.74 6.31
C CYS A 33 2.41 -14.54 6.15
N ASP A 34 2.29 -15.69 6.82
CA ASP A 34 1.11 -16.58 6.73
C ASP A 34 0.10 -16.37 7.87
N ASN A 35 0.28 -15.35 8.70
CA ASN A 35 -0.70 -15.02 9.73
C ASN A 35 -1.91 -14.31 9.10
N ASP A 36 -3.12 -14.83 9.28
CA ASP A 36 -4.34 -14.29 8.63
C ASP A 36 -4.57 -12.79 8.86
N VAL A 37 -4.24 -12.29 10.06
CA VAL A 37 -4.42 -10.87 10.42
C VAL A 37 -3.43 -9.99 9.65
N TYR A 38 -2.19 -10.45 9.53
CA TYR A 38 -1.09 -9.71 8.93
C TYR A 38 -0.84 -10.06 7.46
N TYR A 39 -1.49 -11.09 6.93
CA TYR A 39 -1.24 -11.66 5.61
C TYR A 39 -1.22 -10.57 4.53
N LYS A 40 -2.24 -9.70 4.54
CA LYS A 40 -2.34 -8.60 3.58
C LYS A 40 -1.25 -7.56 3.81
N LEU A 41 -1.06 -7.12 5.06
CA LEU A 41 -0.04 -6.14 5.42
C LEU A 41 1.35 -6.60 4.97
N MET A 42 1.71 -7.85 5.28
CA MET A 42 2.98 -8.46 4.92
C MET A 42 3.10 -8.67 3.42
N THR A 43 2.01 -8.98 2.70
CA THR A 43 2.03 -9.04 1.23
C THR A 43 2.37 -7.69 0.61
N TRP A 44 1.91 -6.58 1.20
CA TRP A 44 2.13 -5.24 0.67
C TRP A 44 3.46 -4.61 1.11
N GLN A 45 3.80 -4.74 2.39
CA GLN A 45 5.00 -4.12 2.96
C GLN A 45 6.24 -4.99 2.82
N CYS A 46 6.06 -6.31 2.78
CA CYS A 46 7.14 -7.30 2.80
C CYS A 46 7.04 -8.32 1.66
N PRO A 47 6.77 -7.89 0.41
CA PRO A 47 6.54 -8.82 -0.70
C PRO A 47 7.77 -9.67 -1.05
N VAL A 48 8.99 -9.19 -0.79
CA VAL A 48 10.23 -9.94 -1.01
C VAL A 48 10.40 -10.94 0.12
N THR A 49 10.37 -10.49 1.38
CA THR A 49 10.49 -11.39 2.55
C THR A 49 9.44 -12.50 2.53
N CYS A 50 8.20 -12.20 2.13
CA CYS A 50 7.13 -13.20 2.08
C CYS A 50 7.07 -14.01 0.78
N GLY A 51 7.95 -13.77 -0.20
CA GLY A 51 7.91 -14.46 -1.49
C GLY A 51 6.65 -14.20 -2.32
N ARG A 52 6.06 -13.00 -2.18
CA ARG A 52 4.77 -12.61 -2.78
C ARG A 52 4.87 -11.49 -3.82
N CYS A 53 6.04 -11.26 -4.40
CA CYS A 53 6.20 -10.31 -5.51
C CYS A 53 5.23 -10.54 -6.68
N SER A 54 4.86 -11.79 -6.97
CA SER A 54 3.88 -12.14 -8.00
C SER A 54 2.44 -11.72 -7.66
N ALA A 55 2.11 -11.54 -6.37
CA ALA A 55 0.81 -11.07 -5.92
C ALA A 55 0.63 -9.54 -6.08
N LEU A 56 1.74 -8.80 -6.23
CA LEU A 56 1.72 -7.37 -6.52
C LEU A 56 1.48 -7.05 -7.99
N VAL A 57 1.41 -8.06 -8.85
CA VAL A 57 1.13 -7.94 -10.30
C VAL A 57 -0.35 -7.65 -10.57
N LEU A 58 -1.09 -7.10 -9.59
CA LEU A 58 -2.34 -6.44 -9.92
C LEU A 58 -1.99 -5.25 -10.83
N PRO A 59 -2.76 -5.01 -11.92
CA PRO A 59 -2.49 -3.95 -12.89
C PRO A 59 -2.54 -2.52 -12.31
N THR A 60 -2.82 -2.39 -11.01
CA THR A 60 -2.88 -1.12 -10.29
C THR A 60 -2.31 -1.29 -8.89
N PRO A 61 -1.32 -0.47 -8.49
CA PRO A 61 -0.97 -0.30 -7.09
C PRO A 61 -2.24 -0.03 -6.29
N ARG A 62 -2.46 -0.80 -5.22
CA ARG A 62 -3.63 -0.63 -4.37
C ARG A 62 -3.45 0.62 -3.52
N THR A 63 -3.68 1.77 -4.11
CA THR A 63 -3.65 3.06 -3.45
C THR A 63 -5.08 3.60 -3.39
N GLY A 64 -5.38 4.40 -2.37
CA GLY A 64 -6.61 5.17 -2.33
C GLY A 64 -6.65 6.34 -3.32
N ILE A 65 -5.71 6.44 -4.27
CA ILE A 65 -5.61 7.48 -5.30
C ILE A 65 -5.71 6.82 -6.68
N PHE A 66 -6.81 7.03 -7.37
CA PHE A 66 -7.09 6.38 -8.64
C PHE A 66 -6.80 7.31 -9.85
N PRO A 67 -6.48 6.75 -11.03
CA PRO A 67 -6.18 7.53 -12.23
C PRO A 67 -7.30 8.47 -12.70
N ASN A 68 -8.55 8.15 -12.36
CA ASN A 68 -9.72 8.99 -12.64
C ASN A 68 -9.85 10.20 -11.69
N GLY A 69 -8.85 10.44 -10.84
CA GLY A 69 -8.88 11.49 -9.83
C GLY A 69 -9.87 11.22 -8.70
N THR A 70 -10.23 9.97 -8.45
CA THR A 70 -10.93 9.65 -7.20
C THR A 70 -9.90 9.40 -6.11
N CYS A 71 -10.13 10.00 -4.95
CA CYS A 71 -9.32 9.76 -3.77
C CYS A 71 -10.22 9.33 -2.60
N THR A 72 -10.03 8.10 -2.12
CA THR A 72 -10.87 7.50 -1.08
C THR A 72 -10.06 6.59 -0.17
N ASP A 73 -10.52 6.46 1.07
CA ASP A 73 -10.02 5.44 1.97
C ASP A 73 -10.39 4.05 1.45
N LEU A 74 -9.46 3.13 1.58
CA LEU A 74 -9.61 1.74 1.19
C LEU A 74 -10.40 0.96 2.24
N LYS A 75 -11.00 -0.13 1.79
CA LYS A 75 -11.83 -1.03 2.61
C LYS A 75 -11.10 -2.35 2.81
N GLY A 76 -11.18 -2.90 4.01
CA GLY A 76 -10.65 -4.24 4.32
C GLY A 76 -11.51 -5.36 3.70
N SER A 77 -11.20 -6.62 4.05
CA SER A 77 -11.96 -7.81 3.61
C SER A 77 -13.44 -7.77 4.00
N THR A 78 -13.75 -7.05 5.09
CA THR A 78 -15.11 -6.90 5.62
C THR A 78 -15.92 -5.82 4.90
N GLY A 79 -15.35 -5.18 3.87
CA GLY A 79 -16.00 -4.08 3.13
C GLY A 79 -16.06 -2.75 3.88
N HIS A 80 -15.52 -2.68 5.10
CA HIS A 80 -15.47 -1.46 5.91
C HIS A 80 -14.06 -0.87 5.94
N SER A 81 -13.98 0.45 6.11
CA SER A 81 -12.72 1.16 6.30
C SER A 81 -12.49 1.43 7.78
N ASP A 82 -11.35 0.99 8.31
CA ASP A 82 -10.95 1.25 9.69
C ASP A 82 -10.22 2.59 9.86
N CYS A 83 -10.08 3.38 8.80
CA CYS A 83 -9.24 4.59 8.79
C CYS A 83 -9.62 5.59 9.89
N ARG A 84 -10.92 5.73 10.21
CA ARG A 84 -11.37 6.62 11.29
C ARG A 84 -10.80 6.20 12.66
N LYS A 85 -10.66 4.90 12.93
CA LYS A 85 -10.10 4.38 14.19
C LYS A 85 -8.61 4.70 14.30
N TYR A 86 -7.90 4.73 13.17
CA TYR A 86 -6.46 4.88 13.11
C TYR A 86 -5.99 6.28 12.69
N VAL A 87 -6.87 7.30 12.77
CA VAL A 87 -6.54 8.69 12.38
C VAL A 87 -5.31 9.24 13.12
N ILE A 88 -5.04 8.79 14.35
CA ILE A 88 -3.86 9.20 15.11
C ILE A 88 -2.55 8.75 14.45
N LEU A 89 -2.57 7.68 13.64
CA LEU A 89 -1.41 7.12 12.97
C LEU A 89 -1.03 7.89 11.71
N CYS A 90 -1.88 8.79 11.21
CA CYS A 90 -1.58 9.60 10.01
C CYS A 90 -0.23 10.32 10.15
N ARG A 91 0.09 10.84 11.35
CA ARG A 91 1.33 11.59 11.59
C ARG A 91 2.46 10.75 12.18
N ASP A 92 2.22 9.47 12.44
CA ASP A 92 3.26 8.59 12.99
C ASP A 92 4.19 8.15 11.85
N PRO A 93 5.50 8.43 11.91
CA PRO A 93 6.42 8.14 10.81
C PRO A 93 6.53 6.64 10.49
N ARG A 94 6.13 5.76 11.42
CA ARG A 94 6.08 4.30 11.20
C ARG A 94 4.90 3.88 10.32
N TYR A 95 3.83 4.67 10.32
CA TYR A 95 2.57 4.33 9.67
C TYR A 95 2.18 5.30 8.57
N VAL A 96 2.87 6.44 8.43
CA VAL A 96 2.53 7.49 7.46
C VAL A 96 2.37 6.97 6.03
N SER A 97 3.27 6.08 5.58
CA SER A 97 3.18 5.46 4.25
C SER A 97 1.97 4.55 4.11
N LEU A 98 1.69 3.72 5.11
CA LEU A 98 0.50 2.86 5.15
C LEU A 98 -0.78 3.71 5.13
N MET A 99 -0.81 4.77 5.92
CA MET A 99 -1.95 5.68 6.02
C MET A 99 -2.13 6.51 4.76
N ALA A 100 -1.07 6.86 4.04
CA ALA A 100 -1.14 7.48 2.72
C ALA A 100 -1.74 6.55 1.65
N THR A 101 -1.43 5.25 1.73
CA THR A 101 -1.97 4.27 0.80
C THR A 101 -3.42 3.88 1.13
N GLU A 102 -3.70 3.52 2.38
CA GLU A 102 -4.99 2.96 2.81
C GLU A 102 -6.01 4.02 3.23
N CYS A 103 -5.55 5.17 3.73
CA CYS A 103 -6.39 6.18 4.36
C CYS A 103 -6.15 7.63 3.84
N PRO A 104 -5.91 7.86 2.53
CA PRO A 104 -5.52 9.17 2.05
C PRO A 104 -6.61 10.23 2.27
N LYS A 105 -7.89 9.86 2.32
CA LYS A 105 -8.97 10.80 2.57
C LYS A 105 -9.07 11.15 4.05
N THR A 106 -9.06 10.14 4.92
CA THR A 106 -9.07 10.36 6.38
C THR A 106 -7.86 11.18 6.83
N CYS A 107 -6.67 10.89 6.27
CA CYS A 107 -5.44 11.60 6.63
C CYS A 107 -5.21 12.90 5.87
N ARG A 108 -6.12 13.28 4.95
CA ARG A 108 -6.02 14.48 4.10
C ARG A 108 -4.77 14.51 3.21
N TYR A 109 -4.37 13.35 2.70
CA TYR A 109 -3.35 13.18 1.67
C TYR A 109 -3.89 13.17 0.25
N CYS A 110 -5.22 13.20 0.08
CA CYS A 110 -5.81 13.40 -1.23
C CYS A 110 -5.30 14.72 -1.84
N PRO A 111 -4.79 14.70 -3.08
CA PRO A 111 -4.56 15.94 -3.80
C PRO A 111 -5.91 16.65 -3.97
N ASN A 112 -5.95 17.95 -3.72
CA ASN A 112 -7.10 18.75 -4.12
C ASN A 112 -7.14 18.69 -5.64
N HIS A 113 -8.13 18.01 -6.21
CA HIS A 113 -8.36 18.05 -7.64
C HIS A 113 -8.63 19.49 -8.05
N GLN A 114 -7.62 20.16 -8.60
CA GLN A 114 -7.88 21.18 -9.61
C GLN A 114 -8.30 20.36 -10.85
N PRO A 115 -9.57 20.45 -11.29
CA PRO A 115 -9.91 19.94 -12.60
C PRO A 115 -9.17 20.83 -13.59
N HIS A 116 -8.23 20.25 -14.34
CA HIS A 116 -7.67 20.93 -15.49
C HIS A 116 -8.82 21.29 -16.44
N LEU A 117 -8.90 22.60 -16.75
CA LEU A 117 -9.66 23.14 -17.89
C LEU A 117 -9.28 22.43 -19.20
#